data_AF-A0A3C1CA91-F1
#
_entry.id   AF-A0A3C1CA91-F1
#
_cell.length_a   1.000
_cell.length_b   1.000
_cell.length_c   1.000
_cell.angle_alpha   90.00
_cell.angle_beta   90.00
_cell.angle_gamma   90.00
#
_symmetry.space_group_name_H-M   'P 1'
#
loop_
_entity.id
_entity.type
_entity.pdbx_description
1 polymer ?
#
loop_
_entity_poly.entity_id
_entity_poly.type
_entity_poly.pdbx_seq_one_letter_code
_entity_poly.pdbx_strand_id
1 'polypeptide(L)'
;MKTSVSNKFLLVQLNFVWILICASLYVSAQVSIEQVELSSSWLPETFIELDDGEWSRAREANKIKKWDLNRISRDELVAFGKLTLWQVDQFFTYKKAMGDFKDVYEVQAIPGWDPVLARSLVPFFKIESFPIKEWLLENRLLEQSILTYRIRGIQNRNAFPSDWVGSGVGMQLLYRYRSPGMQVGFSIDKDPGEKIFNSKVGSGVDFLSVHASLQPKGSVKAIILGDFTVNFGQGLIQWQSFAFRKTPAIALLKKNGATFRPYRSVGEFNFHRGAAISWVRKIHAIDFFVSSRMLSANYGVSAVNGNIGVTSFNTSGYHRTRQEIEKRNNFH
;
A
#
# COMPACT_ATOMS: atom_id res chain seq x y z
N MET A 1 39.94 -10.08 16.24
CA MET A 1 39.27 -8.75 16.22
C MET A 1 38.00 -8.66 15.36
N LYS A 2 37.65 -9.64 14.50
CA LYS A 2 36.43 -9.62 13.65
C LYS A 2 35.13 -10.16 14.29
N THR A 3 35.20 -10.83 15.44
CA THR A 3 34.04 -11.50 16.07
C THR A 3 33.15 -10.58 16.91
N SER A 4 33.69 -9.46 17.41
CA SER A 4 32.94 -8.52 18.28
C SER A 4 31.89 -7.69 17.52
N VAL A 5 32.19 -7.32 16.26
CA VAL A 5 31.27 -6.50 15.43
C VAL A 5 30.08 -7.30 14.95
N SER A 6 30.28 -8.58 14.59
CA SER A 6 29.21 -9.50 14.18
C SER A 6 28.18 -9.74 15.29
N ASN A 7 28.64 -9.92 16.53
CA ASN A 7 27.73 -10.16 17.67
C ASN A 7 26.92 -8.92 18.04
N LYS A 8 27.48 -7.71 17.88
CA LYS A 8 26.73 -6.45 18.10
C LYS A 8 25.65 -6.24 17.02
N PHE A 9 25.93 -6.57 15.77
CA PHE A 9 24.94 -6.50 14.70
C PHE A 9 23.81 -7.52 14.90
N LEU A 10 24.15 -8.74 15.32
CA LEU A 10 23.19 -9.80 15.61
C LEU A 10 22.30 -9.44 16.82
N LEU A 11 22.87 -8.81 17.85
CA LEU A 11 22.14 -8.29 19.02
C LEU A 11 21.22 -7.12 18.65
N VAL A 12 21.62 -6.21 17.77
CA VAL A 12 20.75 -5.11 17.32
C VAL A 12 19.60 -5.64 16.47
N GLN A 13 19.85 -6.62 15.60
CA GLN A 13 18.79 -7.26 14.81
C GLN A 13 17.85 -8.11 15.67
N LEU A 14 18.37 -8.86 16.65
CA LEU A 14 17.52 -9.57 17.60
C LEU A 14 16.67 -8.60 18.42
N ASN A 15 17.24 -7.50 18.92
CA ASN A 15 16.47 -6.50 19.66
C ASN A 15 15.41 -5.84 18.79
N PHE A 16 15.71 -5.54 17.52
CA PHE A 16 14.73 -4.97 16.60
C PHE A 16 13.59 -5.94 16.28
N VAL A 17 13.91 -7.23 16.08
CA VAL A 17 12.92 -8.30 15.89
C VAL A 17 12.12 -8.52 17.16
N TRP A 18 12.74 -8.50 18.35
CA TRP A 18 12.04 -8.59 19.63
C TRP A 18 11.16 -7.37 19.88
N ILE A 19 11.58 -6.16 19.51
CA ILE A 19 10.76 -4.95 19.60
C ILE A 19 9.58 -5.03 18.64
N LEU A 20 9.78 -5.53 17.41
CA LEU A 20 8.71 -5.74 16.45
C LEU A 20 7.74 -6.86 16.88
N ILE A 21 8.25 -7.95 17.45
CA ILE A 21 7.44 -9.05 18.00
C ILE A 21 6.67 -8.55 19.22
N CYS A 22 7.31 -7.87 20.17
CA CYS A 22 6.65 -7.28 21.34
C CYS A 22 5.63 -6.22 20.93
N ALA A 23 5.94 -5.36 19.96
CA ALA A 23 4.98 -4.40 19.41
C ALA A 23 3.81 -5.11 18.72
N SER A 24 4.07 -6.19 17.96
CA SER A 24 3.02 -6.98 17.31
C SER A 24 2.15 -7.74 18.32
N LEU A 25 2.73 -8.26 19.41
CA LEU A 25 2.01 -8.93 20.50
C LEU A 25 1.22 -7.94 21.35
N TYR A 26 1.76 -6.73 21.60
CA TYR A 26 1.03 -5.67 22.30
C TYR A 26 -0.15 -5.17 21.46
N VAL A 27 0.06 -5.02 20.15
CA VAL A 27 -1.01 -4.69 19.20
C VAL A 27 -2.02 -5.83 19.11
N SER A 28 -1.61 -7.09 18.96
CA SER A 28 -2.53 -8.25 18.92
C SER A 28 -3.27 -8.50 20.24
N ALA A 29 -2.68 -8.15 21.39
CA ALA A 29 -3.34 -8.23 22.70
C ALA A 29 -4.36 -7.11 22.92
N GLN A 30 -4.27 -6.01 22.15
CA GLN A 30 -5.18 -4.87 22.22
C GLN A 30 -6.20 -4.84 21.06
N VAL A 31 -5.95 -5.56 19.98
CA VAL A 31 -6.89 -5.74 18.86
C VAL A 31 -8.01 -6.68 19.29
N SER A 32 -9.26 -6.20 19.25
CA SER A 32 -10.43 -7.04 19.47
C SER A 32 -10.48 -8.13 18.39
N ILE A 33 -10.90 -9.34 18.79
CA ILE A 33 -11.02 -10.51 17.89
C ILE A 33 -11.88 -10.19 16.64
N GLU A 34 -12.79 -9.22 16.72
CA GLU A 34 -13.61 -8.72 15.61
C GLU A 34 -12.82 -8.09 14.45
N GLN A 35 -11.60 -7.59 14.66
CA GLN A 35 -10.81 -6.95 13.60
C GLN A 35 -9.80 -7.88 12.91
N VAL A 36 -9.69 -9.12 13.38
CA VAL A 36 -8.84 -10.14 12.75
C VAL A 36 -9.66 -10.81 11.65
N GLU A 37 -9.33 -10.49 10.41
CA GLU A 37 -10.00 -11.10 9.27
C GLU A 37 -9.28 -12.39 8.83
N LEU A 38 -9.90 -13.53 9.15
CA LEU A 38 -9.51 -14.84 8.62
C LEU A 38 -10.25 -15.06 7.29
N SER A 39 -9.60 -14.76 6.17
CA SER A 39 -10.16 -15.01 4.83
C SER A 39 -9.59 -16.30 4.22
N SER A 40 -10.49 -17.17 3.75
CA SER A 40 -10.18 -18.33 2.90
C SER A 40 -10.26 -18.02 1.40
N SER A 41 -10.68 -16.79 1.03
CA SER A 41 -10.82 -16.39 -0.37
C SER A 41 -9.53 -15.77 -0.92
N TRP A 42 -9.19 -16.20 -2.13
CA TRP A 42 -7.90 -15.94 -2.77
C TRP A 42 -7.84 -14.57 -3.43
N LEU A 43 -6.71 -13.89 -3.24
CA LEU A 43 -6.29 -12.78 -4.09
C LEU A 43 -5.19 -13.31 -5.03
N PRO A 44 -5.32 -13.26 -6.36
CA PRO A 44 -4.22 -13.57 -7.28
C PRO A 44 -2.93 -12.76 -6.96
N GLU A 45 -1.75 -13.21 -7.37
CA GLU A 45 -0.51 -12.43 -7.22
C GLU A 45 -0.54 -11.10 -7.97
N THR A 46 -1.34 -11.05 -9.03
CA THR A 46 -1.69 -9.83 -9.76
C THR A 46 -2.90 -9.10 -9.17
N PHE A 47 -3.33 -9.45 -7.95
CA PHE A 47 -4.57 -8.91 -7.40
C PHE A 47 -4.50 -7.40 -7.33
N ILE A 48 -5.45 -6.86 -8.07
CA ILE A 48 -5.78 -5.47 -8.18
C ILE A 48 -6.23 -5.08 -6.78
N GLU A 49 -5.47 -4.23 -6.08
CA GLU A 49 -6.12 -3.33 -5.13
C GLU A 49 -7.02 -2.41 -5.95
N LEU A 50 -8.21 -2.92 -6.29
CA LEU A 50 -9.39 -2.09 -6.26
C LEU A 50 -9.35 -1.51 -4.87
N ASP A 51 -9.15 -0.19 -4.82
CA ASP A 51 -9.16 0.65 -3.62
C ASP A 51 -9.89 -0.09 -2.51
N ASP A 52 -9.20 -0.49 -1.42
CA ASP A 52 -9.68 -1.40 -0.37
C ASP A 52 -11.10 -1.06 0.13
N GLY A 53 -11.58 0.15 -0.19
CA GLY A 53 -12.98 0.49 -0.33
C GLY A 53 -13.89 -0.58 -0.96
N GLU A 54 -13.54 -1.35 -2.00
CA GLU A 54 -14.47 -2.34 -2.59
C GLU A 54 -14.73 -3.56 -1.72
N TRP A 55 -13.71 -4.08 -1.04
CA TRP A 55 -13.89 -5.22 -0.13
C TRP A 55 -14.47 -4.79 1.21
N SER A 56 -14.16 -3.57 1.65
CA SER A 56 -14.84 -2.93 2.78
C SER A 56 -16.33 -2.66 2.46
N ARG A 57 -16.67 -2.29 1.21
CA ARG A 57 -18.06 -2.04 0.74
C ARG A 57 -18.95 -3.29 0.82
N ALA A 58 -18.39 -4.48 0.60
CA ALA A 58 -19.17 -5.73 0.68
C ALA A 58 -19.59 -6.08 2.12
N ARG A 59 -18.83 -5.65 3.14
CA ARG A 59 -19.15 -5.89 4.55
C ARG A 59 -19.87 -4.70 5.22
N GLU A 60 -19.67 -3.48 4.70
CA GLU A 60 -20.40 -2.25 5.05
C GLU A 60 -21.80 -2.15 4.42
N ALA A 61 -22.37 -3.24 3.87
CA ALA A 61 -23.71 -3.21 3.29
C ALA A 61 -24.82 -2.73 4.25
N ASN A 62 -24.54 -2.66 5.57
CA ASN A 62 -25.44 -2.10 6.58
C ASN A 62 -24.92 -0.82 7.30
N LYS A 63 -23.79 -0.23 6.89
CA LYS A 63 -23.33 1.07 7.43
C LYS A 63 -22.85 1.97 6.29
N ILE A 64 -23.61 3.01 5.98
CA ILE A 64 -23.21 4.03 5.00
C ILE A 64 -21.89 4.67 5.45
N LYS A 65 -20.80 4.40 4.74
CA LYS A 65 -19.48 5.01 4.99
C LYS A 65 -19.56 6.52 4.81
N LYS A 66 -19.26 7.25 5.88
CA LYS A 66 -19.24 8.73 5.89
C LYS A 66 -17.83 9.26 5.68
N TRP A 67 -17.67 10.18 4.73
CA TRP A 67 -16.43 10.88 4.43
C TRP A 67 -16.34 12.22 5.16
N ASP A 68 -15.16 12.58 5.65
CA ASP A 68 -14.94 13.90 6.24
C ASP A 68 -14.84 14.98 5.16
N LEU A 69 -15.77 15.93 5.14
CA LEU A 69 -15.80 17.05 4.18
C LEU A 69 -14.50 17.88 4.20
N ASN A 70 -13.89 18.01 5.38
CA ASN A 70 -12.69 18.81 5.54
C ASN A 70 -11.41 18.08 5.16
N ARG A 71 -11.47 16.77 4.87
CA ARG A 71 -10.29 15.95 4.58
C ARG A 71 -10.41 15.07 3.34
N ILE A 72 -11.59 14.95 2.75
CA ILE A 72 -11.79 14.16 1.54
C ILE A 72 -10.88 14.67 0.42
N SER A 73 -10.10 13.76 -0.16
CA SER A 73 -9.23 14.06 -1.29
C SER A 73 -10.04 14.14 -2.58
N ARG A 74 -9.47 14.81 -3.59
CA ARG A 74 -10.12 14.92 -4.90
C ARG A 74 -10.36 13.54 -5.51
N ASP A 75 -9.41 12.63 -5.38
CA ASP A 75 -9.51 11.28 -5.91
C ASP A 75 -10.59 10.47 -5.19
N GLU A 76 -10.74 10.61 -3.87
CA GLU A 76 -11.82 9.97 -3.09
C GLU A 76 -13.20 10.51 -3.48
N LEU A 77 -13.34 11.83 -3.66
CA LEU A 77 -14.61 12.45 -4.07
C LEU A 77 -14.98 12.11 -5.53
N VAL A 78 -13.99 11.86 -6.41
CA VAL A 78 -14.22 11.32 -7.76
C VAL A 78 -14.60 9.84 -7.71
N ALA A 79 -13.90 9.04 -6.92
CA ALA A 79 -14.17 7.61 -6.76
C ALA A 79 -15.56 7.32 -6.15
N PHE A 80 -16.14 8.31 -5.49
CA PHE A 80 -17.51 8.25 -4.98
C PHE A 80 -18.57 8.09 -6.10
N GLY A 81 -18.27 8.49 -7.35
CA GLY A 81 -19.04 8.14 -8.53
C GLY A 81 -20.42 8.80 -8.69
N LYS A 82 -20.89 9.60 -7.71
CA LYS A 82 -22.16 10.34 -7.79
C LYS A 82 -22.03 11.80 -8.26
N LEU A 83 -20.80 12.26 -8.46
CA LEU A 83 -20.50 13.65 -8.80
C LEU A 83 -19.76 13.73 -10.13
N THR A 84 -20.09 14.74 -10.93
CA THR A 84 -19.32 15.07 -12.14
C THR A 84 -17.99 15.72 -11.77
N LEU A 85 -17.01 15.67 -12.68
CA LEU A 85 -15.71 16.32 -12.47
C LEU A 85 -15.83 17.83 -12.20
N TRP A 86 -16.80 18.48 -12.83
CA TRP A 86 -17.09 19.89 -12.60
C TRP A 86 -17.64 20.13 -11.19
N GLN A 87 -18.57 19.30 -10.71
CA GLN A 87 -19.11 19.40 -9.34
C GLN A 87 -18.06 19.12 -8.26
N VAL A 88 -17.14 18.19 -8.52
CA VAL A 88 -15.95 17.96 -7.68
C VAL A 88 -15.07 19.21 -7.66
N ASP A 89 -14.88 19.87 -8.80
CA ASP A 89 -14.06 21.08 -8.85
C ASP A 89 -14.71 22.25 -8.10
N GLN A 90 -16.04 22.40 -8.19
CA GLN A 90 -16.79 23.39 -7.42
C GLN A 90 -16.69 23.15 -5.91
N PHE A 91 -16.69 21.89 -5.46
CA PHE A 91 -16.47 21.55 -4.05
C PHE A 91 -15.13 22.11 -3.52
N PHE A 92 -14.03 21.85 -4.23
CA PHE A 92 -12.71 22.34 -3.80
C PHE A 92 -12.56 23.85 -3.98
N THR A 93 -13.23 24.43 -4.98
CA THR A 93 -13.28 25.89 -5.19
C THR A 93 -14.00 26.58 -4.05
N TYR A 94 -15.18 26.08 -3.67
CA TYR A 94 -15.96 26.58 -2.53
C TYR A 94 -15.15 26.49 -1.23
N LYS A 95 -14.58 25.32 -0.92
CA LYS A 95 -13.75 25.12 0.28
C LYS A 95 -12.53 26.06 0.32
N LYS A 96 -11.89 26.31 -0.82
CA LYS A 96 -10.77 27.24 -0.91
C LYS A 96 -11.19 28.70 -0.63
N ALA A 97 -12.42 29.07 -1.00
CA ALA A 97 -12.95 30.41 -0.78
C ALA A 97 -13.51 30.62 0.64
N MET A 98 -14.22 29.62 1.19
CA MET A 98 -14.97 29.74 2.45
C MET A 98 -14.25 29.13 3.66
N GLY A 99 -13.22 28.31 3.44
CA GLY A 99 -12.51 27.60 4.50
C GLY A 99 -13.09 26.22 4.81
N ASP A 100 -12.77 25.69 5.99
CA ASP A 100 -13.28 24.38 6.44
C ASP A 100 -14.79 24.46 6.72
N PHE A 101 -15.53 23.45 6.28
CA PHE A 101 -16.95 23.25 6.55
C PHE A 101 -17.18 23.10 8.07
N LYS A 102 -18.17 23.81 8.62
CA LYS A 102 -18.55 23.71 10.03
C LYS A 102 -19.78 22.82 10.22
N ASP A 103 -20.66 22.79 9.23
CA ASP A 103 -21.82 21.90 9.16
C ASP A 103 -21.83 21.10 7.84
N VAL A 104 -22.30 19.84 7.90
CA VAL A 104 -22.48 18.98 6.72
C VAL A 104 -23.48 19.60 5.75
N TYR A 105 -24.46 20.37 6.23
CA TYR A 105 -25.45 21.03 5.38
C TYR A 105 -24.90 22.18 4.54
N GLU A 106 -23.69 22.68 4.80
CA GLU A 106 -23.05 23.71 3.98
C GLU A 106 -22.76 23.24 2.54
N VAL A 107 -22.81 21.94 2.27
CA VAL A 107 -22.69 21.39 0.91
C VAL A 107 -23.76 21.92 -0.05
N GLN A 108 -24.88 22.44 0.45
CA GLN A 108 -25.92 23.09 -0.36
C GLN A 108 -25.48 24.44 -0.95
N ALA A 109 -24.45 25.07 -0.39
CA ALA A 109 -23.93 26.36 -0.84
C ALA A 109 -22.88 26.21 -1.95
N ILE A 110 -22.50 24.97 -2.29
CA ILE A 110 -21.52 24.69 -3.33
C ILE A 110 -22.17 24.95 -4.70
N PRO A 111 -21.59 25.81 -5.56
CA PRO A 111 -22.13 26.06 -6.89
C PRO A 111 -22.25 24.75 -7.68
N GLY A 112 -23.39 24.54 -8.33
CA GLY A 112 -23.63 23.33 -9.12
C GLY A 112 -24.08 22.10 -8.33
N TRP A 113 -24.27 22.23 -7.02
CA TRP A 113 -24.92 21.22 -6.20
C TRP A 113 -26.36 21.67 -5.94
N ASP A 114 -27.29 21.14 -6.72
CA ASP A 114 -28.70 21.47 -6.50
C ASP A 114 -29.20 20.94 -5.14
N PRO A 115 -30.28 21.50 -4.56
CA PRO A 115 -30.76 21.09 -3.24
C PRO A 115 -31.23 19.62 -3.14
N VAL A 116 -31.52 18.96 -4.26
CA VAL A 116 -31.89 17.52 -4.30
C VAL A 116 -30.63 16.68 -4.24
N LEU A 117 -29.62 17.02 -5.04
CA LEU A 117 -28.29 16.42 -5.00
C LEU A 117 -27.65 16.60 -3.63
N ALA A 118 -27.59 17.83 -3.10
CA ALA A 118 -27.00 18.12 -1.80
C ALA A 118 -27.61 17.24 -0.69
N ARG A 119 -28.95 17.17 -0.61
CA ARG A 119 -29.65 16.30 0.35
C ARG A 119 -29.33 14.81 0.17
N SER A 120 -29.18 14.34 -1.08
CA SER A 120 -28.78 12.95 -1.35
C SER A 120 -27.37 12.61 -0.89
N LEU A 121 -26.52 13.63 -0.71
CA LEU A 121 -25.11 13.49 -0.36
C LEU A 121 -24.85 13.60 1.15
N VAL A 122 -25.67 14.36 1.89
CA VAL A 122 -25.55 14.53 3.35
C VAL A 122 -25.31 13.21 4.11
N PRO A 123 -26.01 12.09 3.83
CA PRO A 123 -25.80 10.83 4.56
C PRO A 123 -24.39 10.24 4.42
N PHE A 124 -23.65 10.64 3.39
CA PHE A 124 -22.30 10.15 3.07
C PHE A 124 -21.20 11.05 3.62
N PHE A 125 -21.53 12.12 4.36
CA PHE A 125 -20.56 13.10 4.84
C PHE A 125 -20.60 13.27 6.36
N LYS A 126 -19.46 13.65 6.95
CA LYS A 126 -19.27 14.02 8.36
C LYS A 126 -18.26 15.15 8.48
N ILE A 127 -18.18 15.77 9.66
CA ILE A 127 -17.15 16.76 10.01
C ILE A 127 -16.51 16.30 11.31
N GLU A 128 -15.18 16.12 11.29
CA GLU A 128 -14.40 15.78 12.49
C GLU A 128 -13.58 16.98 12.94
N SER A 129 -13.72 17.38 14.22
CA SER A 129 -12.78 18.32 14.85
C SER A 129 -11.56 17.54 15.36
N PHE A 130 -10.36 18.13 15.29
CA PHE A 130 -9.13 17.41 15.63
C PHE A 130 -8.09 18.27 16.34
N PRO A 131 -7.90 18.07 17.65
CA PRO A 131 -6.72 18.51 18.37
C PRO A 131 -5.63 17.41 18.34
N ILE A 132 -4.49 17.74 17.74
CA ILE A 132 -3.33 16.84 17.54
C ILE A 132 -2.74 16.31 18.88
N LYS A 133 -2.97 17.03 19.99
CA LYS A 133 -2.38 16.73 21.29
C LYS A 133 -3.11 15.64 22.08
N GLU A 134 -4.43 15.51 21.88
CA GLU A 134 -5.27 14.50 22.53
C GLU A 134 -5.18 13.14 21.82
N TRP A 135 -4.81 13.13 20.53
CA TRP A 135 -4.62 11.92 19.70
C TRP A 135 -3.49 10.99 20.18
N LEU A 136 -2.48 11.51 20.89
CA LEU A 136 -1.38 10.70 21.43
C LEU A 136 -1.78 9.87 22.66
N LEU A 137 -2.88 10.21 23.32
CA LEU A 137 -3.25 9.69 24.65
C LEU A 137 -4.48 8.76 24.63
N GLU A 138 -5.29 8.78 23.58
CA GLU A 138 -6.50 7.95 23.50
C GLU A 138 -6.33 6.76 22.55
N ASN A 139 -6.87 5.59 22.95
CA ASN A 139 -6.84 4.27 22.31
C ASN A 139 -7.54 4.19 20.92
N ARG A 140 -7.39 5.19 20.06
CA ARG A 140 -7.92 5.24 18.69
C ARG A 140 -7.03 4.57 17.65
N LEU A 141 -5.89 4.00 18.06
CA LEU A 141 -5.03 3.19 17.20
C LEU A 141 -5.78 1.98 16.63
N LEU A 142 -6.72 1.42 17.41
CA LEU A 142 -7.42 0.17 17.11
C LEU A 142 -8.53 0.35 16.04
N GLU A 143 -9.33 1.42 16.11
CA GLU A 143 -10.40 1.65 15.10
C GLU A 143 -9.86 1.90 13.68
N GLN A 144 -8.61 2.30 13.57
CA GLN A 144 -7.94 2.72 12.33
C GLN A 144 -6.89 1.71 11.83
N SER A 145 -6.71 0.61 12.57
CA SER A 145 -5.79 -0.46 12.20
C SER A 145 -6.54 -1.67 11.66
N ILE A 146 -6.01 -2.26 10.59
CA ILE A 146 -6.47 -3.52 10.01
C ILE A 146 -5.30 -4.49 10.07
N LEU A 147 -5.53 -5.65 10.70
CA LEU A 147 -4.62 -6.78 10.67
C LEU A 147 -5.27 -7.91 9.87
N THR A 148 -4.63 -8.31 8.78
CA THR A 148 -5.07 -9.42 7.94
C THR A 148 -4.05 -10.53 8.04
N TYR A 149 -4.53 -11.74 8.36
CA TYR A 149 -3.71 -12.93 8.37
C TYR A 149 -4.35 -14.00 7.50
N ARG A 150 -3.55 -14.63 6.62
CA ARG A 150 -4.02 -15.68 5.71
C ARG A 150 -3.05 -16.85 5.70
N ILE A 151 -3.61 -18.04 5.71
CA ILE A 151 -2.87 -19.29 5.51
C ILE A 151 -3.33 -19.90 4.20
N ARG A 152 -2.37 -20.23 3.35
CA ARG A 152 -2.56 -20.92 2.08
C ARG A 152 -2.00 -22.33 2.23
N GLY A 153 -2.70 -23.34 1.75
CA GLY A 153 -2.20 -24.71 1.73
C GLY A 153 -2.44 -25.33 0.37
N ILE A 154 -1.51 -26.15 -0.11
CA ILE A 154 -1.73 -26.94 -1.32
C ILE A 154 -2.74 -28.04 -1.00
N GLN A 155 -3.91 -27.98 -1.64
CA GLN A 155 -5.00 -28.93 -1.36
C GLN A 155 -4.69 -30.35 -1.85
N ASN A 156 -3.75 -30.51 -2.79
CA ASN A 156 -3.45 -31.81 -3.39
C ASN A 156 -1.99 -32.23 -3.11
N ARG A 157 -1.79 -33.17 -2.16
CA ARG A 157 -0.47 -33.69 -1.77
C ARG A 157 0.28 -34.36 -2.93
N ASN A 158 -0.42 -34.87 -3.94
CA ASN A 158 0.19 -35.52 -5.11
C ASN A 158 0.76 -34.52 -6.14
N ALA A 159 0.51 -33.22 -5.96
CA ALA A 159 1.02 -32.15 -6.82
C ALA A 159 2.20 -31.40 -6.19
N PHE A 160 2.76 -31.88 -5.08
CA PHE A 160 3.91 -31.26 -4.43
C PHE A 160 5.20 -31.63 -5.16
N PRO A 161 5.84 -30.71 -5.91
CA PRO A 161 7.03 -31.04 -6.67
C PRO A 161 8.19 -31.38 -5.72
N SER A 162 8.97 -32.40 -6.06
CA SER A 162 10.06 -32.91 -5.21
C SER A 162 11.25 -31.95 -5.09
N ASP A 163 11.34 -30.96 -5.98
CA ASP A 163 12.40 -29.97 -6.05
C ASP A 163 12.12 -28.72 -5.17
N TRP A 164 10.93 -28.64 -4.56
CA TRP A 164 10.59 -27.57 -3.64
C TRP A 164 11.30 -27.74 -2.30
N VAL A 165 11.92 -26.67 -1.82
CA VAL A 165 12.78 -26.72 -0.63
C VAL A 165 12.03 -26.46 0.68
N GLY A 166 10.79 -26.00 0.61
CA GLY A 166 9.97 -25.56 1.74
C GLY A 166 8.65 -26.29 1.88
N SER A 167 7.82 -25.85 2.82
CA SER A 167 6.51 -26.48 3.08
C SER A 167 5.45 -25.99 2.10
N GLY A 168 4.46 -26.83 1.78
CA GLY A 168 3.31 -26.47 0.94
C GLY A 168 2.29 -25.53 1.60
N VAL A 169 2.71 -24.82 2.63
CA VAL A 169 1.91 -23.83 3.34
C VAL A 169 2.44 -22.44 2.99
N GLY A 170 1.61 -21.61 2.38
CA GLY A 170 1.85 -20.17 2.27
C GLY A 170 1.25 -19.43 3.46
N MET A 171 1.85 -18.29 3.81
CA MET A 171 1.41 -17.46 4.93
C MET A 171 1.53 -16.00 4.55
N GLN A 172 0.48 -15.23 4.80
CA GLN A 172 0.44 -13.81 4.52
C GLN A 172 0.02 -13.07 5.78
N LEU A 173 0.76 -12.03 6.16
CA LEU A 173 0.43 -11.14 7.27
C LEU A 173 0.54 -9.70 6.80
N LEU A 174 -0.57 -8.97 6.82
CA LEU A 174 -0.62 -7.56 6.46
C LEU A 174 -1.12 -6.77 7.65
N TYR A 175 -0.39 -5.73 8.00
CA TYR A 175 -0.84 -4.75 8.98
C TYR A 175 -0.88 -3.39 8.33
N ARG A 176 -2.00 -2.69 8.53
CA ARG A 176 -2.23 -1.35 7.96
C ARG A 176 -2.83 -0.48 9.04
N TYR A 177 -2.18 0.62 9.32
CA TYR A 177 -2.69 1.69 10.15
C TYR A 177 -2.97 2.90 9.25
N ARG A 178 -4.20 3.42 9.28
CA ARG A 178 -4.60 4.58 8.49
C ARG A 178 -5.31 5.60 9.35
N SER A 179 -4.67 6.75 9.53
CA SER A 179 -5.29 7.94 10.09
C SER A 179 -5.38 9.05 9.04
N PRO A 180 -6.18 10.10 9.26
CA PRO A 180 -6.21 11.20 8.31
C PRO A 180 -4.85 11.89 8.27
N GLY A 181 -4.20 11.86 7.11
CA GLY A 181 -2.87 12.45 6.90
C GLY A 181 -1.69 11.53 7.24
N MET A 182 -1.91 10.30 7.71
CA MET A 182 -0.82 9.34 7.94
C MET A 182 -1.24 7.90 7.63
N GLN A 183 -0.32 7.15 7.02
CA GLN A 183 -0.49 5.73 6.75
C GLN A 183 0.80 5.01 7.11
N VAL A 184 0.70 3.91 7.84
CA VAL A 184 1.82 3.04 8.15
C VAL A 184 1.37 1.62 7.88
N GLY A 185 2.24 0.80 7.31
CA GLY A 185 1.90 -0.59 7.08
C GLY A 185 3.12 -1.45 6.86
N PHE A 186 2.93 -2.73 7.12
CA PHE A 186 3.87 -3.75 6.72
C PHE A 186 3.14 -4.93 6.10
N SER A 187 3.84 -5.67 5.27
CA SER A 187 3.34 -6.87 4.62
C SER A 187 4.43 -7.91 4.62
N ILE A 188 4.08 -9.08 5.12
CA ILE A 188 4.90 -10.27 5.14
C ILE A 188 4.18 -11.29 4.28
N ASP A 189 4.90 -11.90 3.36
CA ASP A 189 4.38 -13.01 2.59
C ASP A 189 5.40 -14.14 2.50
N LYS A 190 4.85 -15.34 2.47
CA LYS A 190 5.55 -16.59 2.23
C LYS A 190 4.70 -17.39 1.28
N ASP A 191 5.25 -17.79 0.14
CA ASP A 191 4.53 -18.66 -0.78
C ASP A 191 4.66 -20.15 -0.39
N PRO A 192 3.70 -20.98 -0.84
CA PRO A 192 3.84 -22.42 -0.76
C PRO A 192 5.09 -22.90 -1.50
N GLY A 193 5.83 -23.82 -0.88
CA GLY A 193 7.09 -24.38 -1.42
C GLY A 193 8.34 -23.65 -0.97
N GLU A 194 8.20 -22.51 -0.30
CA GLU A 194 9.34 -21.69 0.14
C GLU A 194 9.71 -21.99 1.59
N LYS A 195 10.98 -21.74 1.93
CA LYS A 195 11.46 -21.84 3.32
C LYS A 195 11.06 -20.61 4.11
N ILE A 196 10.65 -20.80 5.36
CA ILE A 196 10.42 -19.69 6.30
C ILE A 196 11.74 -18.97 6.56
N PHE A 197 12.84 -19.71 6.76
CA PHE A 197 14.15 -19.13 7.04
C PHE A 197 15.10 -19.33 5.87
N ASN A 198 15.26 -18.31 5.02
CA ASN A 198 16.29 -18.32 3.98
C ASN A 198 17.49 -17.48 4.44
N SER A 199 18.67 -18.10 4.49
CA SER A 199 19.85 -17.60 5.20
C SER A 199 20.67 -16.53 4.46
N LYS A 200 20.22 -16.02 3.30
CA LYS A 200 20.96 -14.99 2.52
C LYS A 200 20.58 -13.55 2.88
N VAL A 201 19.34 -13.31 3.30
CA VAL A 201 18.83 -11.99 3.69
C VAL A 201 18.20 -12.20 5.05
N GLY A 202 18.78 -11.66 6.12
CA GLY A 202 18.42 -11.95 7.52
C GLY A 202 16.96 -11.68 7.95
N SER A 203 16.04 -11.39 7.03
CA SER A 203 14.59 -11.45 7.25
C SER A 203 14.13 -12.89 7.03
N GLY A 204 13.77 -13.61 8.10
CA GLY A 204 13.23 -14.98 8.06
C GLY A 204 11.82 -15.07 7.46
N VAL A 205 11.56 -14.36 6.37
CA VAL A 205 10.33 -14.35 5.55
C VAL A 205 10.72 -14.10 4.09
N ASP A 206 9.95 -14.61 3.14
CA ASP A 206 10.31 -14.48 1.72
C ASP A 206 10.11 -13.04 1.26
N PHE A 207 8.91 -12.49 1.46
CA PHE A 207 8.64 -11.09 1.17
C PHE A 207 8.43 -10.29 2.47
N LEU A 208 9.12 -9.14 2.60
CA LEU A 208 8.87 -8.14 3.63
C LEU A 208 8.80 -6.76 2.97
N SER A 209 7.65 -6.11 3.09
CA SER A 209 7.43 -4.72 2.71
C SER A 209 7.05 -3.90 3.93
N VAL A 210 7.62 -2.68 4.02
CA VAL A 210 7.32 -1.73 5.09
C VAL A 210 7.20 -0.35 4.47
N HIS A 211 6.16 0.39 4.85
CA HIS A 211 5.97 1.76 4.39
C HIS A 211 5.40 2.65 5.49
N ALA A 212 5.79 3.92 5.43
CA ALA A 212 5.20 5.01 6.20
C ALA A 212 4.98 6.19 5.27
N SER A 213 3.81 6.81 5.36
CA SER A 213 3.40 7.94 4.52
C SER A 213 2.75 9.00 5.38
N LEU A 214 3.11 10.25 5.08
CA LEU A 214 2.59 11.45 5.71
C LEU A 214 2.08 12.39 4.64
N GLN A 215 0.90 12.97 4.88
CA GLN A 215 0.28 13.97 4.03
C GLN A 215 0.01 15.21 4.90
N PRO A 216 1.04 16.04 5.14
CA PRO A 216 0.89 17.22 5.97
C PRO A 216 -0.05 18.23 5.29
N LYS A 217 -0.67 19.10 6.09
CA LYS A 217 -1.43 20.23 5.55
C LYS A 217 -0.46 21.27 4.99
N GLY A 218 -0.67 21.73 3.76
CA GLY A 218 0.09 22.84 3.17
C GLY A 218 0.68 22.50 1.81
N SER A 219 1.91 22.97 1.57
CA SER A 219 2.57 22.81 0.26
C SER A 219 3.17 21.43 0.02
N VAL A 220 3.45 20.65 1.06
CA VAL A 220 3.89 19.26 0.88
C VAL A 220 2.65 18.39 0.81
N LYS A 221 2.44 17.71 -0.33
CA LYS A 221 1.25 16.86 -0.52
C LYS A 221 1.44 15.45 0.02
N ALA A 222 2.64 14.90 -0.13
CA ALA A 222 2.95 13.55 0.33
C ALA A 222 4.44 13.41 0.62
N ILE A 223 4.76 12.69 1.69
CA ILE A 223 6.09 12.17 2.00
C ILE A 223 5.90 10.68 2.24
N ILE A 224 6.67 9.84 1.57
CA ILE A 224 6.63 8.38 1.75
C ILE A 224 8.05 7.88 2.02
N LEU A 225 8.19 7.04 3.03
CA LEU A 225 9.41 6.34 3.39
C LEU A 225 9.14 4.83 3.38
N GLY A 226 10.11 4.06 2.90
CA GLY A 226 10.00 2.61 2.74
C GLY A 226 9.54 2.23 1.33
N ASP A 227 8.56 1.35 1.23
CA ASP A 227 8.11 0.81 -0.05
C ASP A 227 6.95 1.62 -0.64
N PHE A 228 7.08 2.03 -1.90
CA PHE A 228 6.11 2.87 -2.59
C PHE A 228 6.03 2.56 -4.08
N THR A 229 4.96 3.03 -4.71
CA THR A 229 4.78 3.01 -6.16
C THR A 229 4.84 4.43 -6.70
N VAL A 230 5.28 4.51 -7.95
CA VAL A 230 5.44 5.77 -8.68
C VAL A 230 4.63 5.72 -9.97
N ASN A 231 3.87 6.78 -10.18
CA ASN A 231 2.98 6.96 -11.32
C ASN A 231 3.28 8.31 -12.01
N PHE A 232 4.00 8.28 -13.12
CA PHE A 232 4.40 9.46 -13.89
C PHE A 232 4.01 9.38 -15.36
N GLY A 233 3.76 10.54 -15.96
CA GLY A 233 3.62 10.70 -17.41
C GLY A 233 2.56 9.79 -18.04
N GLN A 234 1.47 9.47 -17.32
CA GLN A 234 0.40 8.58 -17.79
C GLN A 234 0.90 7.15 -18.18
N GLY A 235 2.09 6.77 -17.69
CA GLY A 235 2.76 5.52 -18.04
C GLY A 235 3.54 5.50 -19.35
N LEU A 236 3.81 6.68 -19.92
CA LEU A 236 4.85 6.84 -20.95
C LEU A 236 6.26 6.88 -20.33
N ILE A 237 6.37 7.36 -19.09
CA ILE A 237 7.62 7.36 -18.32
C ILE A 237 7.65 6.14 -17.40
N GLN A 238 6.71 6.10 -16.44
CA GLN A 238 6.64 5.02 -15.47
C GLN A 238 5.24 4.97 -14.88
N TRP A 239 4.65 3.77 -14.78
CA TRP A 239 3.36 3.61 -14.12
C TRP A 239 3.25 2.21 -13.52
N GLN A 240 3.20 2.15 -12.19
CA GLN A 240 3.16 0.89 -11.45
C GLN A 240 1.77 0.57 -10.90
N SER A 241 0.86 1.55 -10.86
CA SER A 241 -0.54 1.29 -10.50
C SER A 241 -1.28 0.56 -11.62
N PHE A 242 -2.32 -0.19 -11.25
CA PHE A 242 -3.20 -0.79 -12.23
C PHE A 242 -3.89 0.29 -13.08
N ALA A 243 -4.01 0.07 -14.39
CA ALA A 243 -4.70 0.97 -15.31
C ALA A 243 -5.38 0.18 -16.41
N PHE A 244 -6.68 0.42 -16.61
CA PHE A 244 -7.46 -0.19 -17.68
C PHE A 244 -6.98 0.35 -19.04
N ARG A 245 -6.53 -0.55 -19.92
CA ARG A 245 -6.01 -0.19 -21.25
C ARG A 245 -7.07 -0.18 -22.35
N LYS A 246 -8.21 -0.84 -22.14
CA LYS A 246 -9.31 -0.94 -23.11
C LYS A 246 -10.63 -0.72 -22.38
N THR A 247 -11.28 0.41 -22.64
CA THR A 247 -12.59 0.75 -22.08
C THR A 247 -13.37 1.57 -23.10
N PRO A 248 -14.68 1.31 -23.28
CA PRO A 248 -15.51 2.09 -24.19
C PRO A 248 -15.79 3.52 -23.67
N ALA A 249 -15.50 3.81 -22.39
CA ALA A 249 -15.69 5.12 -21.81
C ALA A 249 -14.43 6.00 -21.99
N ILE A 250 -14.52 7.00 -22.87
CA ILE A 250 -13.45 7.97 -23.16
C ILE A 250 -12.94 8.67 -21.89
N ALA A 251 -13.81 8.87 -20.88
CA ALA A 251 -13.45 9.46 -19.59
C ALA A 251 -12.42 8.63 -18.78
N LEU A 252 -12.28 7.33 -19.05
CA LEU A 252 -11.34 6.43 -18.40
C LEU A 252 -10.02 6.25 -19.19
N LEU A 253 -9.87 6.94 -20.32
CA LEU A 253 -8.65 6.87 -21.15
C LEU A 253 -7.47 7.55 -20.44
N LYS A 254 -7.74 8.58 -19.63
CA LYS A 254 -6.73 9.23 -18.78
C LYS A 254 -6.51 8.39 -17.53
N LYS A 255 -5.25 8.03 -17.26
CA LYS A 255 -4.87 7.39 -16.01
C LYS A 255 -4.88 8.43 -14.89
N ASN A 256 -5.79 8.26 -13.95
CA ASN A 256 -5.89 9.07 -12.75
C ASN A 256 -5.35 8.27 -11.56
N GLY A 257 -4.45 8.88 -10.80
CA GLY A 257 -3.86 8.28 -9.61
C GLY A 257 -2.83 9.20 -8.99
N ALA A 258 -2.61 9.07 -7.68
CA ALA A 258 -1.57 9.80 -6.97
C ALA A 258 -0.19 9.46 -7.56
N THR A 259 0.67 10.49 -7.67
CA THR A 259 2.06 10.34 -8.14
C THR A 259 2.82 9.30 -7.32
N PHE A 260 2.75 9.42 -6.00
CA PHE A 260 3.37 8.50 -5.05
C PHE A 260 2.29 7.84 -4.21
N ARG A 261 2.39 6.53 -4.03
CA ARG A 261 1.47 5.76 -3.19
C ARG A 261 2.24 4.73 -2.36
N PRO A 262 1.92 4.54 -1.06
CA PRO A 262 2.55 3.49 -0.27
C PRO A 262 2.31 2.13 -0.89
N TYR A 263 3.29 1.24 -0.85
CA TYR A 263 3.17 -0.10 -1.42
C TYR A 263 2.51 -1.05 -0.43
N ARG A 264 1.33 -1.56 -0.80
CA ARG A 264 0.47 -2.36 0.09
C ARG A 264 0.26 -3.79 -0.39
N SER A 265 0.83 -4.14 -1.54
CA SER A 265 0.73 -5.48 -2.12
C SER A 265 1.87 -6.38 -1.63
N VAL A 266 1.78 -7.66 -1.96
CA VAL A 266 2.79 -8.68 -1.64
C VAL A 266 3.68 -9.06 -2.82
N GLY A 267 3.48 -8.43 -3.99
CA GLY A 267 4.34 -8.68 -5.14
C GLY A 267 5.76 -8.15 -4.93
N GLU A 268 6.76 -8.89 -5.38
CA GLU A 268 8.15 -8.51 -5.16
C GLU A 268 8.71 -7.52 -6.20
N PHE A 269 8.04 -7.43 -7.37
CA PHE A 269 8.61 -6.74 -8.53
C PHE A 269 8.15 -5.28 -8.68
N ASN A 270 6.88 -4.95 -8.47
CA ASN A 270 6.31 -3.66 -8.90
C ASN A 270 6.32 -2.57 -7.81
N PHE A 271 7.46 -2.34 -7.16
CA PHE A 271 7.60 -1.24 -6.18
C PHE A 271 9.02 -0.65 -6.14
N HIS A 272 9.14 0.50 -5.50
CA HIS A 272 10.38 1.17 -5.14
C HIS A 272 10.57 1.13 -3.64
N ARG A 273 11.83 0.97 -3.18
CA ARG A 273 12.22 1.05 -1.77
C ARG A 273 13.10 2.26 -1.55
N GLY A 274 12.70 3.20 -0.69
CA GLY A 274 13.47 4.43 -0.44
C GLY A 274 12.60 5.55 0.11
N ALA A 275 12.71 6.74 -0.51
CA ALA A 275 11.98 7.92 -0.09
C ALA A 275 11.37 8.67 -1.28
N ALA A 276 10.18 9.21 -1.10
CA ALA A 276 9.51 10.05 -2.09
C ALA A 276 8.86 11.27 -1.42
N ILE A 277 8.89 12.40 -2.11
CA ILE A 277 8.27 13.65 -1.67
C ILE A 277 7.57 14.35 -2.85
N SER A 278 6.34 14.78 -2.61
CA SER A 278 5.55 15.59 -3.52
C SER A 278 5.32 16.97 -2.92
N TRP A 279 5.80 18.00 -3.61
CA TRP A 279 5.65 19.39 -3.22
C TRP A 279 4.83 20.16 -4.26
N VAL A 280 3.83 20.89 -3.79
CA VAL A 280 2.94 21.71 -4.62
C VAL A 280 2.81 23.10 -4.02
N ARG A 281 3.14 24.11 -4.82
CA ARG A 281 2.97 25.52 -4.45
C ARG A 281 2.31 26.26 -5.61
N LYS A 282 1.06 26.70 -5.38
CA LYS A 282 0.21 27.37 -6.39
C LYS A 282 0.07 26.50 -7.65
N ILE A 283 0.73 26.88 -8.75
CA ILE A 283 0.67 26.20 -10.05
C ILE A 283 1.85 25.25 -10.28
N HIS A 284 2.86 25.27 -9.41
CA HIS A 284 4.04 24.43 -9.56
C HIS A 284 3.92 23.17 -8.70
N ALA A 285 4.23 22.03 -9.30
CA ALA A 285 4.38 20.75 -8.61
C ALA A 285 5.77 20.20 -8.90
N ILE A 286 6.45 19.74 -7.85
CA ILE A 286 7.76 19.11 -7.92
C ILE A 286 7.64 17.80 -7.16
N ASP A 287 7.87 16.70 -7.88
CA ASP A 287 7.83 15.35 -7.35
C ASP A 287 9.24 14.76 -7.44
N PHE A 288 9.78 14.32 -6.31
CA PHE A 288 11.12 13.76 -6.22
C PHE A 288 11.07 12.41 -5.51
N PHE A 289 11.82 11.43 -6.00
CA PHE A 289 11.98 10.16 -5.31
C PHE A 289 13.38 9.60 -5.53
N VAL A 290 13.81 8.80 -4.57
CA VAL A 290 15.03 8.00 -4.63
C VAL A 290 14.69 6.58 -4.22
N SER A 291 15.23 5.60 -4.95
CA SER A 291 15.06 4.20 -4.61
C SER A 291 16.38 3.44 -4.69
N SER A 292 16.57 2.53 -3.74
CA SER A 292 17.68 1.58 -3.70
C SER A 292 17.11 0.24 -3.25
N ARG A 293 17.13 -0.76 -4.14
CA ARG A 293 16.68 -2.12 -3.84
C ARG A 293 17.40 -3.12 -4.72
N MET A 294 17.53 -4.34 -4.22
CA MET A 294 18.01 -5.43 -5.05
C MET A 294 16.85 -6.02 -5.86
N LEU A 295 17.12 -6.40 -7.10
CA LEU A 295 16.25 -7.11 -8.01
C LEU A 295 16.75 -8.53 -8.23
N SER A 296 15.84 -9.43 -8.53
CA SER A 296 16.14 -10.79 -8.98
C SER A 296 16.31 -10.77 -10.51
N ALA A 297 17.48 -11.17 -10.99
CA ALA A 297 17.86 -11.14 -12.39
C ALA A 297 18.43 -12.49 -12.87
N ASN A 298 18.15 -12.82 -14.13
CA ASN A 298 18.83 -13.89 -14.83
C ASN A 298 20.08 -13.33 -15.50
N TYR A 299 21.20 -14.04 -15.33
CA TYR A 299 22.44 -13.75 -16.03
C TYR A 299 22.62 -14.72 -17.18
N GLY A 300 23.15 -14.22 -18.29
CA GLY A 300 23.49 -15.02 -19.46
C GLY A 300 24.69 -14.43 -20.19
N VAL A 301 25.23 -15.23 -21.10
CA VAL A 301 26.37 -14.83 -21.93
C VAL A 301 25.83 -14.21 -23.21
N SER A 302 26.26 -12.98 -23.53
CA SER A 302 25.90 -12.33 -24.78
C SER A 302 26.50 -13.09 -25.96
N ALA A 303 25.65 -13.50 -26.90
CA ALA A 303 26.09 -14.18 -28.13
C ALA A 303 26.97 -13.28 -29.03
N VAL A 304 26.91 -11.96 -28.85
CA VAL A 304 27.63 -10.98 -29.69
C VAL A 304 29.04 -10.73 -29.17
N ASN A 305 29.20 -10.57 -27.84
CA ASN A 305 30.46 -10.12 -27.24
C ASN A 305 31.05 -11.09 -26.21
N GLY A 306 30.40 -12.22 -25.93
CA GLY A 306 30.85 -13.18 -24.90
C GLY A 306 30.76 -12.67 -23.45
N ASN A 307 30.28 -11.45 -23.23
CA ASN A 307 30.17 -10.85 -21.91
C ASN A 307 28.98 -11.41 -21.13
N ILE A 308 29.17 -11.62 -19.82
CA ILE A 308 28.10 -11.98 -18.90
C ILE A 308 27.30 -10.71 -18.58
N GLY A 309 25.99 -10.76 -18.79
CA GLY A 309 25.09 -9.63 -18.51
C GLY A 309 23.71 -10.11 -18.06
N VAL A 310 22.88 -9.16 -17.62
CA VAL A 310 21.48 -9.44 -17.28
C VAL A 310 20.69 -9.69 -18.55
N THR A 311 20.04 -10.84 -18.64
CA THR A 311 19.19 -11.21 -19.79
C THR A 311 17.73 -10.90 -19.54
N SER A 312 17.25 -11.12 -18.31
CA SER A 312 15.90 -10.77 -17.91
C SER A 312 15.78 -10.56 -16.41
N PHE A 313 14.78 -9.80 -16.01
CA PHE A 313 14.38 -9.71 -14.60
C PHE A 313 13.38 -10.80 -14.27
N ASN A 314 13.53 -11.42 -13.11
CA ASN A 314 12.56 -12.38 -12.60
C ASN A 314 11.40 -11.62 -11.95
N THR A 315 10.21 -11.75 -12.54
CA THR A 315 8.99 -11.08 -12.07
C THR A 315 8.05 -12.02 -11.32
N SER A 316 8.32 -13.33 -11.27
CA SER A 316 7.42 -14.30 -10.62
C SER A 316 7.41 -14.16 -9.10
N GLY A 317 8.52 -13.71 -8.51
CA GLY A 317 8.66 -13.61 -7.05
C GLY A 317 8.74 -14.95 -6.32
N TYR A 318 8.87 -16.08 -7.05
CA TYR A 318 8.96 -17.40 -6.44
C TYR A 318 10.38 -17.81 -6.11
N HIS A 319 10.53 -18.45 -4.96
CA HIS A 319 11.77 -18.96 -4.39
C HIS A 319 11.63 -20.37 -3.83
N ARG A 320 11.01 -21.26 -4.61
CA ARG A 320 10.64 -22.63 -4.22
C ARG A 320 11.78 -23.61 -4.47
N THR A 321 12.60 -23.39 -5.50
CA THR A 321 13.71 -24.26 -5.88
C THR A 321 15.07 -23.62 -5.58
N ARG A 322 16.15 -24.43 -5.58
CA ARG A 322 17.52 -23.92 -5.38
C ARG A 322 17.93 -22.89 -6.44
N GLN A 323 17.55 -23.11 -7.70
CA GLN A 323 17.88 -22.20 -8.80
C GLN A 323 17.18 -20.85 -8.66
N GLU A 324 15.92 -20.84 -8.21
CA GLU A 324 15.18 -19.61 -7.95
C GLU A 324 15.81 -18.81 -6.80
N ILE A 325 16.22 -19.49 -5.72
CA ILE A 325 16.88 -18.87 -4.57
C ILE A 325 18.26 -18.28 -4.93
N GLU A 326 18.98 -18.89 -5.87
CA GLU A 326 20.26 -18.36 -6.36
C GLU A 326 20.10 -17.07 -7.16
N LYS A 327 18.97 -16.92 -7.86
CA LYS A 327 18.65 -15.75 -8.68
C LYS A 327 18.04 -14.60 -7.89
N ARG A 328 17.71 -14.84 -6.63
CA ARG A 328 17.06 -13.86 -5.75
C ARG A 328 18.00 -12.70 -5.41
N ASN A 329 17.52 -11.46 -5.54
CA ASN A 329 18.19 -10.23 -5.09
C ASN A 329 19.67 -10.16 -5.50
N ASN A 330 19.99 -10.52 -6.73
CA ASN A 330 21.35 -10.66 -7.24
C ASN A 330 21.79 -9.50 -8.14
N PHE A 331 20.94 -8.47 -8.30
CA PHE A 331 21.22 -7.26 -9.08
C PHE A 331 20.82 -6.03 -8.26
N HIS A 332 21.58 -4.94 -8.30
CA HIS A 332 21.32 -3.71 -7.55
C HIS A 332 20.99 -2.54 -8.48
#